data_AF-A0A357F8S5-F1
#
_entry.id   AF-A0A357F8S5-F1
#
_cell.length_a   1.000
_cell.length_b   1.000
_cell.length_c   1.000
_cell.angle_alpha   90.00
_cell.angle_beta   90.00
_cell.angle_gamma   90.00
#
_symmetry.space_group_name_H-M   'P 1'
#
loop_
_entity.id
_entity.type
_entity.pdbx_description
1 polymer ?
#
loop_
_entity_poly.entity_id
_entity_poly.type
_entity_poly.pdbx_seq_one_letter_code
_entity_poly.pdbx_strand_id
1 'polypeptide(L)'
;MQLVGIGFASSNWDTLVKQLQKQVSHQLNGKLFVDSVSVAEPEISSKELEYASAELKKLKADWVLFSPGAFENPQVCLKLLEELKIVSEKNVSYVLVLDDLSHDLSALLKLQPVLELVNNMQFRLSAPEMLLTHHIRSFPRIRLDNDFQTMDYTNHSGILVRQSAREVPLNTLIPLNSIQKFETENGELAPEIWLQNFLQKRDKTALPERVVGILREAKGCYLFPGIPFNSIQRLNFDNIKVEHLIRLDECTLKNPPFKRFIEDMNGEHKRWQ
;
A
#
# COMPACT_ATOMS: atom_id res chain seq x y z
N MET A 1 -18.14 -19.40 3.36
CA MET A 1 -17.57 -18.08 3.68
C MET A 1 -18.22 -17.05 2.76
N GLN A 2 -18.71 -15.95 3.31
CA GLN A 2 -19.39 -14.87 2.62
C GLN A 2 -18.40 -13.78 2.22
N LEU A 3 -18.20 -13.61 0.91
CA LEU A 3 -17.37 -12.54 0.35
C LEU A 3 -18.27 -11.43 -0.16
N VAL A 4 -17.85 -10.18 0.06
CA VAL A 4 -18.52 -9.02 -0.51
C VAL A 4 -17.51 -8.21 -1.33
N GLY A 5 -17.81 -7.97 -2.59
CA GLY A 5 -17.02 -7.13 -3.48
C GLY A 5 -17.59 -5.71 -3.54
N ILE A 6 -16.74 -4.68 -3.56
CA ILE A 6 -17.13 -3.28 -3.77
C ILE A 6 -16.29 -2.70 -4.92
N GLY A 7 -16.94 -2.09 -5.91
CA GLY A 7 -16.22 -1.37 -6.97
C GLY A 7 -15.64 -2.23 -8.08
N PHE A 8 -16.24 -3.39 -8.36
CA PHE A 8 -15.81 -4.24 -9.47
C PHE A 8 -16.87 -4.25 -10.56
N ALA A 9 -16.42 -4.28 -11.81
CA ALA A 9 -17.28 -4.76 -12.89
C ALA A 9 -17.71 -6.22 -12.58
N SER A 10 -18.95 -6.58 -12.89
CA SER A 10 -19.48 -7.92 -12.59
C SER A 10 -18.62 -9.04 -13.18
N SER A 11 -18.07 -8.84 -14.39
CA SER A 11 -17.15 -9.78 -15.02
C SER A 11 -15.85 -9.98 -14.23
N ASN A 12 -15.29 -8.90 -13.67
CA ASN A 12 -14.06 -8.94 -12.88
C ASN A 12 -14.32 -9.62 -11.54
N TRP A 13 -15.44 -9.30 -10.89
CA TRP A 13 -15.86 -9.95 -9.65
C TRP A 13 -16.07 -11.46 -9.83
N ASP A 14 -16.85 -11.86 -10.84
CA ASP A 14 -17.11 -13.27 -11.12
C ASP A 14 -15.81 -14.04 -11.40
N THR A 15 -14.89 -13.40 -12.12
CA THR A 15 -13.57 -13.97 -12.39
C THR A 15 -12.77 -14.13 -11.10
N LEU A 16 -12.72 -13.10 -10.26
CA LEU A 16 -12.02 -13.14 -8.99
C LEU A 16 -12.57 -14.24 -8.07
N VAL A 17 -13.88 -14.29 -7.86
CA VAL A 17 -14.53 -15.32 -7.03
C VAL A 17 -14.25 -16.72 -7.58
N LYS A 18 -14.31 -16.92 -8.91
CA LYS A 18 -13.94 -18.20 -9.54
C LYS A 18 -12.48 -18.56 -9.29
N GLN A 19 -11.55 -17.61 -9.32
CA GLN A 19 -10.14 -17.88 -9.03
C GLN A 19 -9.92 -18.22 -7.56
N LEU A 20 -10.55 -17.49 -6.63
CA LEU A 20 -10.50 -17.79 -5.21
C LEU A 20 -11.06 -19.19 -4.92
N GLN A 21 -12.21 -19.53 -5.51
CA GLN A 21 -12.89 -20.81 -5.29
C GLN A 21 -12.04 -22.01 -5.71
N LYS A 22 -11.13 -21.86 -6.69
CA LYS A 22 -10.18 -22.92 -7.09
C LYS A 22 -9.11 -23.21 -6.05
N GLN A 23 -8.85 -22.28 -5.14
CA GLN A 23 -7.71 -22.33 -4.21
C GLN A 23 -8.12 -22.57 -2.76
N VAL A 24 -9.40 -22.39 -2.44
CA VAL A 24 -9.96 -22.64 -1.11
C VAL A 24 -10.76 -23.95 -1.10
N SER A 25 -10.72 -24.63 0.04
CA SER A 25 -11.32 -25.96 0.21
C SER A 25 -12.84 -25.94 0.53
N HIS A 26 -13.41 -24.77 0.73
CA HIS A 26 -14.79 -24.57 1.17
C HIS A 26 -15.57 -23.68 0.21
N GLN A 27 -16.90 -23.68 0.32
CA GLN A 27 -17.75 -22.88 -0.55
C GLN A 27 -17.63 -21.39 -0.23
N LEU A 28 -17.35 -20.59 -1.27
CA LEU A 28 -17.42 -19.15 -1.26
C LEU A 28 -18.79 -18.70 -1.75
N ASN A 29 -19.46 -17.86 -0.96
CA ASN A 29 -20.65 -17.14 -1.38
C ASN A 29 -20.23 -15.71 -1.69
N GLY A 30 -19.91 -15.45 -2.96
CA GLY A 30 -19.54 -14.12 -3.42
C GLY A 30 -20.76 -13.28 -3.75
N LYS A 31 -20.94 -12.15 -3.06
CA LYS A 31 -21.91 -11.13 -3.42
C LYS A 31 -21.17 -9.88 -3.88
N LEU A 32 -21.53 -9.37 -5.04
CA LEU A 32 -21.06 -8.05 -5.43
C LEU A 32 -22.03 -7.03 -4.84
N PHE A 33 -21.50 -6.10 -4.05
CA PHE A 33 -22.23 -4.91 -3.66
C PHE A 33 -22.34 -4.01 -4.90
N VAL A 34 -23.36 -4.33 -5.71
CA VAL A 34 -23.87 -3.47 -6.76
C VAL A 34 -25.21 -3.02 -6.25
N ASP A 35 -25.36 -1.77 -5.82
CA ASP A 35 -26.68 -1.18 -5.86
C ASP A 35 -26.60 0.32 -6.08
N SER A 36 -27.34 0.78 -7.08
CA SER A 36 -28.05 2.07 -7.04
C SER A 36 -27.27 3.39 -6.91
N VAL A 37 -25.96 3.45 -7.17
CA VAL A 37 -25.48 4.69 -7.79
C VAL A 37 -26.10 4.67 -9.19
N SER A 38 -26.98 5.63 -9.48
CA SER A 38 -27.68 5.68 -10.76
C SER A 38 -26.70 5.41 -11.92
N VAL A 39 -27.20 4.95 -13.07
CA VAL A 39 -26.39 4.84 -14.32
C VAL A 39 -25.62 6.16 -14.64
N ALA A 40 -25.92 7.27 -13.94
CA ALA A 40 -25.22 8.55 -14.04
C ALA A 40 -24.00 8.74 -13.12
N GLU A 41 -23.80 7.99 -12.02
CA GLU A 41 -22.64 8.17 -11.12
C GLU A 41 -21.91 6.81 -10.90
N PRO A 42 -20.60 6.72 -11.21
CA PRO A 42 -19.87 5.44 -11.15
C PRO A 42 -19.22 5.15 -9.78
N GLU A 43 -19.27 6.08 -8.84
CA GLU A 43 -18.50 6.05 -7.59
C GLU A 43 -19.42 6.25 -6.37
N ILE A 44 -19.10 5.58 -5.26
CA ILE A 44 -19.77 5.78 -3.97
C ILE A 44 -19.34 7.15 -3.44
N SER A 45 -20.33 8.02 -3.24
CA SER A 45 -20.14 9.36 -2.70
C SER A 45 -20.30 9.41 -1.18
N SER A 46 -19.86 10.52 -0.59
CA SER A 46 -20.09 10.79 0.84
C SER A 46 -21.56 10.81 1.26
N LYS A 47 -22.50 11.06 0.33
CA LYS A 47 -23.95 11.11 0.60
C LYS A 47 -24.58 9.73 0.71
N GLU A 48 -23.95 8.72 0.12
CA GLU A 48 -24.47 7.36 0.04
C GLU A 48 -23.93 6.45 1.15
N LEU A 49 -23.03 6.97 2.01
CA LEU A 49 -22.37 6.19 3.07
C LEU A 49 -23.36 5.47 4.00
N GLU A 50 -24.34 6.17 4.54
CA GLU A 50 -25.33 5.58 5.46
C GLU A 50 -26.15 4.46 4.81
N TYR A 51 -26.53 4.64 3.54
CA TYR A 51 -27.24 3.62 2.78
C TYR A 51 -26.33 2.43 2.49
N ALA A 52 -25.12 2.70 1.98
CA ALA A 52 -24.16 1.68 1.62
C ALA A 52 -23.76 0.82 2.83
N SER A 53 -23.50 1.44 3.99
CA SER A 53 -23.16 0.71 5.21
C SER A 53 -24.33 -0.13 5.72
N ALA A 54 -25.57 0.36 5.63
CA ALA A 54 -26.76 -0.40 5.99
C ALA A 54 -26.99 -1.62 5.09
N GLU A 55 -26.85 -1.48 3.77
CA GLU A 55 -27.01 -2.60 2.83
C GLU A 55 -25.88 -3.63 2.98
N LEU A 56 -24.63 -3.16 3.05
CA LEU A 56 -23.46 -4.03 3.26
C LEU A 56 -23.53 -4.82 4.57
N LYS A 57 -24.07 -4.21 5.65
CA LYS A 57 -24.33 -4.91 6.91
C LYS A 57 -25.24 -6.12 6.72
N LYS A 58 -26.30 -6.00 5.90
CA LYS A 58 -27.23 -7.12 5.64
C LYS A 58 -26.55 -8.29 4.94
N LEU A 59 -25.46 -8.03 4.21
CA LEU A 59 -24.71 -9.07 3.51
C LEU A 59 -23.90 -9.96 4.46
N LYS A 60 -23.67 -9.55 5.72
CA LYS A 60 -22.96 -10.33 6.75
C LYS A 60 -21.59 -10.84 6.27
N ALA A 61 -20.82 -9.96 5.63
CA ALA A 61 -19.52 -10.27 5.05
C ALA A 61 -18.55 -10.88 6.08
N ASP A 62 -17.85 -11.93 5.69
CA ASP A 62 -16.63 -12.39 6.36
C ASP A 62 -15.44 -11.54 5.88
N TRP A 63 -15.38 -11.37 4.56
CA TRP A 63 -14.35 -10.62 3.87
C TRP A 63 -14.99 -9.58 2.95
N VAL A 64 -14.51 -8.34 3.02
CA VAL A 64 -14.85 -7.28 2.09
C VAL A 64 -13.64 -7.01 1.20
N LEU A 65 -13.79 -7.32 -0.09
CA LEU A 65 -12.83 -7.03 -1.13
C LEU A 65 -13.26 -5.72 -1.79
N PHE A 66 -12.36 -4.77 -1.97
CA PHE A 66 -12.70 -3.48 -2.56
C PHE A 66 -11.62 -2.99 -3.53
N SER A 67 -12.08 -2.30 -4.57
CA SER A 67 -11.24 -1.47 -5.43
C SER A 67 -11.32 -0.02 -4.96
N PRO A 68 -10.20 0.73 -4.85
CA PRO A 68 -10.23 2.10 -4.39
C PRO A 68 -10.85 3.06 -5.42
N GLY A 69 -10.87 2.69 -6.70
CA GLY A 69 -11.55 3.46 -7.75
C GLY A 69 -13.08 3.45 -7.65
N ALA A 70 -13.65 2.75 -6.67
CA ALA A 70 -15.09 2.71 -6.41
C ALA A 70 -15.62 3.94 -5.68
N PHE A 71 -14.76 4.84 -5.23
CA PHE A 71 -15.09 5.87 -4.27
C PHE A 71 -14.70 7.24 -4.80
N GLU A 72 -15.54 8.24 -4.55
CA GLU A 72 -15.30 9.65 -4.92
C GLU A 72 -13.92 10.14 -4.46
N ASN A 73 -13.50 9.68 -3.27
CA ASN A 73 -12.17 9.91 -2.76
C ASN A 73 -11.79 8.84 -1.71
N PRO A 74 -10.49 8.73 -1.39
CA PRO A 74 -9.98 7.79 -0.38
C PRO A 74 -10.62 7.95 1.00
N GLN A 75 -11.04 9.15 1.40
CA GLN A 75 -11.67 9.38 2.70
C GLN A 75 -13.07 8.75 2.77
N VAL A 76 -13.84 8.78 1.67
CA VAL A 76 -15.14 8.09 1.59
C VAL A 76 -14.93 6.58 1.73
N CYS A 77 -13.91 6.02 1.06
CA CYS A 77 -13.53 4.61 1.23
C CYS A 77 -13.29 4.26 2.71
N LEU A 78 -12.41 5.01 3.39
CA LEU A 78 -12.09 4.70 4.80
C LEU A 78 -13.29 4.85 5.73
N LYS A 79 -14.12 5.88 5.54
CA LYS A 79 -15.33 6.08 6.34
C LYS A 79 -16.29 4.91 6.20
N LEU A 80 -16.49 4.41 4.98
CA LEU A 80 -17.33 3.23 4.77
C LEU A 80 -16.76 2.01 5.51
N LEU A 81 -15.46 1.73 5.37
CA LEU A 81 -14.83 0.60 6.07
C LEU A 81 -14.89 0.75 7.60
N GLU A 82 -14.83 1.98 8.11
CA GLU A 82 -15.00 2.26 9.54
C GLU A 82 -16.43 2.03 10.01
N GLU A 83 -17.42 2.54 9.29
CA GLU A 83 -18.83 2.29 9.58
C GLU A 83 -19.14 0.80 9.57
N LEU A 84 -18.68 0.05 8.56
CA LEU A 84 -18.87 -1.40 8.50
C LEU A 84 -18.29 -2.13 9.70
N LYS A 85 -17.11 -1.69 10.17
CA LYS A 85 -16.48 -2.25 11.37
C LYS A 85 -17.31 -2.00 12.63
N ILE A 86 -17.96 -0.83 12.71
CA ILE A 86 -18.80 -0.43 13.85
C ILE A 86 -20.15 -1.16 13.83
N VAL A 87 -20.79 -1.25 12.66
CA VAL A 87 -22.17 -1.74 12.57
C VAL A 87 -22.28 -3.26 12.43
N SER A 88 -21.18 -3.95 12.07
CA SER A 88 -21.15 -5.40 11.91
C SER A 88 -21.08 -6.13 13.25
N GLU A 89 -21.84 -7.20 13.40
CA GLU A 89 -21.88 -8.04 14.61
C GLU A 89 -20.62 -8.89 14.81
N LYS A 90 -19.83 -9.06 13.76
CA LYS A 90 -18.55 -9.79 13.76
C LYS A 90 -17.46 -8.96 13.10
N ASN A 91 -16.21 -9.30 13.38
CA ASN A 91 -15.06 -8.69 12.71
C ASN A 91 -15.11 -8.98 11.21
N VAL A 92 -15.01 -7.92 10.41
CA VAL A 92 -14.93 -7.99 8.95
C VAL A 92 -13.47 -7.78 8.55
N SER A 93 -12.95 -8.68 7.72
CA SER A 93 -11.59 -8.58 7.20
C SER A 93 -11.58 -7.85 5.85
N TYR A 94 -10.70 -6.85 5.69
CA TYR A 94 -10.65 -6.00 4.50
C TYR A 94 -9.51 -6.40 3.57
N VAL A 95 -9.79 -6.46 2.27
CA VAL A 95 -8.80 -6.77 1.22
C VAL A 95 -8.87 -5.72 0.14
N LEU A 96 -7.74 -5.07 -0.09
CA LEU A 96 -7.58 -4.15 -1.22
C LEU A 96 -7.22 -4.96 -2.46
N VAL A 97 -8.01 -4.81 -3.52
CA VAL A 97 -7.75 -5.44 -4.81
C VAL A 97 -7.37 -4.34 -5.80
N LEU A 98 -6.18 -4.44 -6.35
CA LEU A 98 -5.60 -3.45 -7.26
C LEU A 98 -5.67 -3.95 -8.69
N ASP A 99 -6.16 -3.10 -9.60
CA ASP A 99 -6.11 -3.34 -11.04
C ASP A 99 -4.91 -2.61 -11.64
N ASP A 100 -4.77 -1.32 -11.34
CA ASP A 100 -3.59 -0.51 -11.65
C ASP A 100 -2.91 -0.05 -10.36
N LEU A 101 -1.77 -0.68 -10.02
CA LEU A 101 -1.02 -0.37 -8.80
C LEU A 101 -0.69 1.13 -8.67
N SER A 102 -0.33 1.79 -9.77
CA SER A 102 0.09 3.19 -9.73
C SER A 102 -1.10 4.10 -9.47
N HIS A 103 -2.19 3.91 -10.23
CA HIS A 103 -3.40 4.71 -10.09
C HIS A 103 -4.06 4.48 -8.72
N ASP A 104 -4.39 3.22 -8.42
CA ASP A 104 -5.24 2.83 -7.30
C ASP A 104 -4.61 3.15 -5.94
N LEU A 105 -3.29 2.97 -5.85
CA LEU A 105 -2.60 3.22 -4.60
C LEU A 105 -2.23 4.68 -4.40
N SER A 106 -2.03 5.46 -5.47
CA SER A 106 -1.63 6.87 -5.35
C SER A 106 -2.61 7.71 -4.54
N ALA A 107 -3.92 7.47 -4.73
CA ALA A 107 -4.95 8.15 -3.97
C ALA A 107 -4.91 7.75 -2.49
N LEU A 108 -4.81 6.46 -2.20
CA LEU A 108 -4.73 5.94 -0.83
C LEU A 108 -3.47 6.41 -0.09
N LEU A 109 -2.33 6.55 -0.76
CA LEU A 109 -1.09 7.03 -0.14
C LEU A 109 -1.18 8.48 0.37
N LYS A 110 -2.10 9.30 -0.17
CA LYS A 110 -2.37 10.65 0.37
C LYS A 110 -2.89 10.61 1.81
N LEU A 111 -3.48 9.49 2.22
CA LEU A 111 -3.92 9.25 3.60
C LEU A 111 -2.79 8.78 4.51
N GLN A 112 -1.56 8.67 3.99
CA GLN A 112 -0.36 8.26 4.71
C GLN A 112 -0.52 6.93 5.47
N PRO A 113 -1.01 5.85 4.84
CA PRO A 113 -1.11 4.56 5.51
C PRO A 113 0.25 4.10 6.03
N VAL A 114 0.20 3.35 7.13
CA VAL A 114 1.34 2.59 7.60
C VAL A 114 1.33 1.24 6.87
N LEU A 115 2.32 1.04 6.00
CA LEU A 115 2.60 -0.24 5.38
C LEU A 115 3.36 -1.11 6.36
N GLU A 116 2.82 -2.26 6.68
CA GLU A 116 3.50 -3.29 7.45
C GLU A 116 3.97 -4.39 6.50
N LEU A 117 5.27 -4.66 6.54
CA LEU A 117 5.92 -5.68 5.72
C LEU A 117 5.85 -7.04 6.42
N VAL A 118 6.08 -8.11 5.65
CA VAL A 118 6.11 -9.51 6.15
C VAL A 118 7.14 -9.75 7.26
N ASN A 119 8.13 -8.87 7.42
CA ASN A 119 9.12 -8.92 8.49
C ASN A 119 8.79 -7.96 9.66
N ASN A 120 7.55 -7.49 9.75
CA ASN A 120 7.01 -6.56 10.74
C ASN A 120 7.60 -5.15 10.71
N MET A 121 8.43 -4.81 9.72
CA MET A 121 8.83 -3.42 9.54
C MET A 121 7.64 -2.58 9.09
N GLN A 122 7.53 -1.37 9.65
CA GLN A 122 6.44 -0.45 9.40
C GLN A 122 6.96 0.85 8.82
N PHE A 123 6.37 1.29 7.72
CA PHE A 123 6.76 2.49 7.02
C PHE A 123 5.53 3.30 6.61
N ARG A 124 5.64 4.62 6.66
CA ARG A 124 4.74 5.49 5.91
C ARG A 124 5.31 5.71 4.53
N LEU A 125 4.48 5.54 3.51
CA LEU A 125 4.83 5.90 2.14
C LEU A 125 4.09 7.17 1.75
N SER A 126 4.84 8.15 1.26
CA SER A 126 4.32 9.40 0.70
C SER A 126 4.33 9.43 -0.82
N ALA A 127 4.86 8.38 -1.46
CA ALA A 127 5.19 8.34 -2.89
C ALA A 127 4.94 6.94 -3.48
N PRO A 128 4.07 6.79 -4.50
CA PRO A 128 3.76 5.51 -5.14
C PRO A 128 4.98 4.82 -5.78
N GLU A 129 5.90 5.58 -6.36
CA GLU A 129 7.11 5.10 -7.04
C GLU A 129 8.10 4.40 -6.10
N MET A 130 7.92 4.56 -4.78
CA MET A 130 8.66 3.78 -3.80
C MET A 130 8.23 2.31 -3.75
N LEU A 131 7.13 1.94 -4.42
CA LEU A 131 6.69 0.57 -4.53
C LEU A 131 7.18 -0.07 -5.81
N LEU A 132 7.80 -1.23 -5.64
CA LEU A 132 8.34 -1.99 -6.74
C LEU A 132 7.32 -3.03 -7.20
N THR A 133 6.95 -2.93 -8.49
CA THR A 133 6.17 -3.92 -9.23
C THR A 133 6.97 -5.18 -9.57
N HIS A 134 8.29 -5.11 -9.46
CA HIS A 134 9.19 -6.20 -9.82
C HIS A 134 10.22 -6.43 -8.71
N HIS A 135 10.74 -7.66 -8.65
CA HIS A 135 11.76 -8.00 -7.67
C HIS A 135 13.14 -7.49 -8.11
N ILE A 136 13.78 -6.66 -7.31
CA ILE A 136 15.19 -6.30 -7.50
C ILE A 136 16.05 -7.38 -6.82
N ARG A 137 16.72 -8.22 -7.63
CA ARG A 137 17.51 -9.38 -7.15
C ARG A 137 18.57 -9.01 -6.12
N SER A 138 19.21 -7.85 -6.28
CA SER A 138 20.20 -7.34 -5.34
C SER A 138 20.31 -5.84 -5.49
N PHE A 139 20.12 -5.11 -4.39
CA PHE A 139 20.51 -3.72 -4.27
C PHE A 139 21.58 -3.62 -3.19
N PRO A 140 22.76 -3.03 -3.47
CA PRO A 140 23.82 -2.95 -2.48
C PRO A 140 23.39 -2.06 -1.31
N ARG A 141 23.77 -2.43 -0.10
CA ARG A 141 23.57 -1.58 1.09
C ARG A 141 24.58 -0.43 1.05
N ILE A 142 24.13 0.78 0.75
CA ILE A 142 24.98 1.97 0.55
C ILE A 142 24.62 3.00 1.62
N ARG A 143 25.51 3.20 2.61
CA ARG A 143 25.34 4.14 3.74
C ARG A 143 25.66 5.58 3.33
N LEU A 144 24.96 6.57 3.90
CA LEU A 144 25.03 7.99 3.51
C LEU A 144 25.61 8.95 4.57
N ASP A 145 25.81 8.48 5.80
CA ASP A 145 25.92 9.35 7.00
C ASP A 145 27.02 10.42 6.99
N ASN A 146 27.95 10.40 6.03
CA ASN A 146 29.03 11.37 5.89
C ASN A 146 29.05 12.07 4.52
N ASP A 147 28.05 11.84 3.66
CA ASP A 147 28.03 12.30 2.27
C ASP A 147 27.24 13.60 2.08
N PHE A 148 26.56 14.06 3.13
CA PHE A 148 25.89 15.36 3.21
C PHE A 148 25.84 15.84 4.66
N GLN A 149 25.81 17.17 4.87
CA GLN A 149 25.62 17.79 6.17
C GLN A 149 24.14 17.80 6.56
N THR A 150 23.30 18.33 5.66
CA THR A 150 21.84 18.34 5.79
C THR A 150 21.19 18.06 4.44
N MET A 151 19.92 17.67 4.47
CA MET A 151 19.06 17.59 3.30
C MET A 151 17.77 18.34 3.59
N ASP A 152 17.28 19.06 2.59
CA ASP A 152 15.99 19.74 2.62
C ASP A 152 14.99 18.86 1.87
N TYR A 153 13.95 18.39 2.55
CA TYR A 153 12.94 17.53 1.94
C TYR A 153 11.55 17.75 2.51
N THR A 154 10.53 17.49 1.69
CA THR A 154 9.14 17.46 2.15
C THR A 154 8.88 16.12 2.85
N ASN A 155 8.61 16.17 4.14
CA ASN A 155 8.31 14.96 4.92
C ASN A 155 6.93 14.38 4.57
N HIS A 156 6.60 13.24 5.17
CA HIS A 156 5.31 12.57 4.92
C HIS A 156 4.10 13.48 5.19
N SER A 157 4.19 14.42 6.15
CA SER A 157 3.13 15.39 6.48
C SER A 157 3.04 16.58 5.51
N GLY A 158 3.84 16.62 4.44
CA GLY A 158 3.85 17.74 3.50
C GLY A 158 4.65 18.96 3.98
N ILE A 159 5.42 18.83 5.06
CA ILE A 159 6.19 19.93 5.65
C ILE A 159 7.63 19.86 5.14
N LEU A 160 8.16 21.01 4.67
CA LEU A 160 9.57 21.14 4.34
C LEU A 160 10.40 21.10 5.63
N VAL A 161 11.32 20.16 5.71
CA VAL A 161 12.25 20.01 6.84
C VAL A 161 13.69 20.02 6.35
N ARG A 162 14.58 20.55 7.20
CA ARG A 162 16.03 20.47 7.02
C ARG A 162 16.59 19.57 8.11
N GLN A 163 17.22 18.47 7.73
CA GLN A 163 17.75 17.49 8.69
C GLN A 163 19.07 16.89 8.20
N SER A 164 19.99 16.66 9.14
CA SER A 164 21.11 15.75 8.96
C SER A 164 20.65 14.29 8.98
N ALA A 165 21.49 13.36 8.51
CA ALA A 165 21.17 11.93 8.52
C ALA A 165 20.79 11.38 9.91
N ARG A 166 21.32 11.96 10.99
CA ARG A 166 21.06 11.53 12.37
C ARG A 166 19.73 12.02 12.92
N GLU A 167 19.26 13.18 12.46
CA GLU A 167 18.02 13.82 12.88
C GLU A 167 16.79 13.19 12.22
N VAL A 168 16.97 12.47 11.11
CA VAL A 168 15.90 11.71 10.48
C VAL A 168 15.36 10.65 11.47
N PRO A 169 14.03 10.62 11.71
CA PRO A 169 13.43 9.62 12.58
C PRO A 169 13.65 8.19 12.08
N LEU A 170 13.79 7.24 13.01
CA LEU A 170 13.93 5.83 12.66
C LEU A 170 12.72 5.31 11.87
N ASN A 171 12.99 4.39 10.93
CA ASN A 171 12.00 3.80 10.03
C ASN A 171 11.31 4.83 9.12
N THR A 172 12.02 5.90 8.77
CA THR A 172 11.56 6.87 7.77
C THR A 172 12.06 6.49 6.39
N LEU A 173 11.13 6.49 5.43
CA LEU A 173 11.41 6.42 4.01
C LEU A 173 11.26 7.82 3.41
N ILE A 174 12.30 8.29 2.74
CA ILE A 174 12.34 9.61 2.11
C ILE A 174 12.44 9.39 0.61
N PRO A 175 11.39 9.66 -0.16
CA PRO A 175 11.44 9.61 -1.62
C PRO A 175 12.51 10.55 -2.16
N LEU A 176 13.26 10.13 -3.19
CA LEU A 176 14.32 10.99 -3.74
C LEU A 176 13.76 12.28 -4.34
N ASN A 177 12.58 12.20 -4.98
CA ASN A 177 11.88 13.34 -5.56
C ASN A 177 11.24 14.28 -4.52
N SER A 178 11.18 13.89 -3.24
CA SER A 178 10.74 14.79 -2.17
C SER A 178 11.89 15.63 -1.62
N ILE A 179 13.14 15.34 -2.03
CA ILE A 179 14.33 16.07 -1.62
C ILE A 179 14.53 17.24 -2.58
N GLN A 180 14.72 18.43 -2.05
CA GLN A 180 14.97 19.65 -2.83
C GLN A 180 16.47 19.87 -3.04
N LYS A 181 17.28 19.58 -2.01
CA LYS A 181 18.75 19.70 -2.08
C LYS A 181 19.46 18.94 -0.97
N PHE A 182 20.73 18.68 -1.21
CA PHE A 182 21.71 18.25 -0.22
C PHE A 182 22.72 19.37 0.03
N GLU A 183 22.93 19.73 1.29
CA GLU A 183 24.04 20.58 1.71
C GLU A 183 25.29 19.72 1.89
N THR A 184 26.40 20.09 1.25
CA THR A 184 27.68 19.39 1.37
C THR A 184 28.78 20.36 1.79
N GLU A 185 29.98 19.87 2.11
CA GLU A 185 31.13 20.76 2.37
C GLU A 185 31.49 21.66 1.18
N ASN A 186 31.10 21.27 -0.04
CA ASN A 186 31.36 22.03 -1.26
C ASN A 186 30.14 22.87 -1.71
N GLY A 187 29.15 23.03 -0.83
CA GLY A 187 27.90 23.76 -1.07
C GLY A 187 26.72 22.87 -1.45
N GLU A 188 25.66 23.53 -1.89
CA GLU A 188 24.35 22.93 -2.21
C GLU A 188 24.37 22.17 -3.54
N LEU A 189 23.81 20.96 -3.53
CA LEU A 189 23.65 20.12 -4.73
C LEU A 189 22.19 19.69 -4.92
N ALA A 190 21.75 19.70 -6.17
CA ALA A 190 20.50 19.04 -6.56
C ALA A 190 20.58 17.52 -6.31
N PRO A 191 19.47 16.85 -5.95
CA PRO A 191 19.46 15.43 -5.60
C PRO A 191 20.09 14.51 -6.64
N GLU A 192 19.82 14.75 -7.94
CA GLU A 192 20.31 13.93 -9.04
C GLU A 192 21.83 14.07 -9.20
N ILE A 193 22.33 15.30 -9.11
CA ILE A 193 23.76 15.61 -9.19
C ILE A 193 24.50 15.02 -7.98
N TRP A 194 23.93 15.20 -6.79
CA TRP A 194 24.48 14.61 -5.57
C TRP A 194 24.56 13.09 -5.69
N LEU A 195 23.48 12.43 -6.12
CA LEU A 195 23.43 10.97 -6.25
C LEU A 195 24.44 10.44 -7.27
N GLN A 196 24.56 11.09 -8.43
CA GLN A 196 25.54 10.72 -9.45
C GLN A 196 26.98 10.85 -8.91
N ASN A 197 27.32 11.99 -8.33
CA ASN A 197 28.64 12.24 -7.74
C ASN A 197 28.95 11.24 -6.61
N PHE A 198 27.95 10.96 -5.79
CA PHE A 198 28.05 10.02 -4.68
C PHE A 198 28.34 8.59 -5.14
N LEU A 199 27.62 8.12 -6.17
CA LEU A 199 27.80 6.78 -6.72
C LEU A 199 29.11 6.64 -7.49
N GLN A 200 29.55 7.66 -8.24
CA GLN A 200 30.84 7.64 -8.95
C GLN A 200 32.05 7.48 -8.01
N LYS A 201 31.97 8.03 -6.79
CA LYS A 201 33.03 7.90 -5.77
C LYS A 201 33.11 6.50 -5.15
N ARG A 202 32.16 5.61 -5.44
CA ARG A 202 32.09 4.28 -4.84
C ARG A 202 32.28 3.22 -5.91
N ASP A 203 33.06 2.18 -5.61
CA ASP A 203 33.22 0.99 -6.46
C ASP A 203 31.91 0.16 -6.62
N LYS A 204 30.76 0.71 -6.27
CA LYS A 204 29.48 -0.01 -6.21
C LYS A 204 28.67 0.17 -7.48
N THR A 205 28.18 -0.94 -8.00
CA THR A 205 27.44 -1.11 -9.24
C THR A 205 25.97 -0.64 -9.20
N ALA A 206 25.59 0.23 -8.25
CA ALA A 206 24.21 0.72 -8.20
C ALA A 206 24.02 1.80 -9.28
N LEU A 207 23.06 1.56 -10.16
CA LEU A 207 22.66 2.56 -11.15
C LEU A 207 21.76 3.61 -10.49
N PRO A 208 21.97 4.92 -10.74
CA PRO A 208 21.16 5.99 -10.13
C PRO A 208 19.66 5.78 -10.30
N GLU A 209 19.20 5.30 -11.46
CA GLU A 209 17.79 5.04 -11.76
C GLU A 209 17.15 3.93 -10.89
N ARG A 210 17.95 3.13 -10.18
CA ARG A 210 17.45 2.11 -9.23
C ARG A 210 17.30 2.65 -7.81
N VAL A 211 17.61 3.92 -7.58
CA VAL A 211 17.51 4.58 -6.28
C VAL A 211 16.23 5.41 -6.26
N VAL A 212 15.24 4.96 -5.49
CA VAL A 212 13.96 5.68 -5.39
C VAL A 212 13.88 6.53 -4.12
N GLY A 213 14.81 6.34 -3.17
CA GLY A 213 14.83 7.13 -1.95
C GLY A 213 15.93 6.77 -0.97
N ILE A 214 15.74 7.23 0.27
CA ILE A 214 16.61 7.03 1.41
C ILE A 214 15.80 6.34 2.53
N LEU A 215 16.38 5.31 3.12
CA LEU A 215 15.84 4.63 4.30
C LEU A 215 16.68 4.97 5.53
N ARG A 216 16.02 5.43 6.59
CA ARG A 216 16.62 5.58 7.91
C ARG A 216 16.38 4.33 8.76
N GLU A 217 17.45 3.63 9.10
CA GLU A 217 17.46 2.50 10.03
C GLU A 217 18.34 2.83 11.24
N ALA A 218 18.32 2.03 12.32
CA ALA A 218 19.13 2.26 13.53
C ALA A 218 20.59 2.70 13.28
N LYS A 219 21.29 2.05 12.34
CA LYS A 219 22.71 2.27 12.07
C LYS A 219 23.04 3.44 11.14
N GLY A 220 22.05 4.07 10.49
CA GLY A 220 22.28 5.20 9.59
C GLY A 220 21.19 5.37 8.52
N CYS A 221 21.44 6.31 7.61
CA CYS A 221 20.70 6.47 6.36
C CYS A 221 21.35 5.64 5.25
N TYR A 222 20.52 5.01 4.42
CA TYR A 222 20.94 4.18 3.31
C TYR A 222 20.18 4.54 2.04
N LEU A 223 20.86 4.45 0.88
CA LEU A 223 20.12 4.43 -0.39
C LEU A 223 19.13 3.27 -0.38
N PHE A 224 17.95 3.53 -0.92
CA PHE A 224 16.84 2.60 -0.88
C PHE A 224 16.24 2.43 -2.28
N PRO A 225 16.05 1.19 -2.75
CA PRO A 225 15.54 0.93 -4.09
C PRO A 225 14.01 0.88 -4.15
N GLY A 226 13.32 0.87 -3.01
CA GLY A 226 11.88 0.73 -2.92
C GLY A 226 11.45 -0.53 -2.17
N ILE A 227 10.17 -0.59 -1.81
CA ILE A 227 9.53 -1.72 -1.16
C ILE A 227 8.93 -2.62 -2.24
N PRO A 228 9.33 -3.90 -2.32
CA PRO A 228 8.63 -4.87 -3.15
C PRO A 228 7.17 -5.00 -2.74
N PHE A 229 6.23 -4.86 -3.68
CA PHE A 229 4.80 -5.07 -3.42
C PHE A 229 4.56 -6.41 -2.72
N ASN A 230 5.28 -7.45 -3.14
CA ASN A 230 5.17 -8.81 -2.58
C ASN A 230 5.57 -8.92 -1.09
N SER A 231 6.35 -7.95 -0.59
CA SER A 231 6.74 -7.87 0.83
C SER A 231 5.72 -7.17 1.71
N ILE A 232 4.72 -6.50 1.14
CA ILE A 232 3.65 -5.84 1.90
C ILE A 232 2.75 -6.94 2.47
N GLN A 233 2.59 -6.93 3.79
CA GLN A 233 1.65 -7.80 4.46
C GLN A 233 0.29 -7.14 4.55
N ARG A 234 0.23 -5.90 5.04
CA ARG A 234 -1.02 -5.16 5.28
C ARG A 234 -0.84 -3.65 5.20
N LEU A 235 -1.96 -2.95 5.04
CA LEU A 235 -2.04 -1.48 5.14
C LEU A 235 -2.88 -1.10 6.34
N ASN A 236 -2.37 -0.19 7.16
CA ASN A 236 -3.08 0.35 8.31
C ASN A 236 -3.37 1.84 8.09
N PHE A 237 -4.64 2.23 8.24
CA PHE A 237 -5.11 3.61 8.24
C PHE A 237 -5.79 3.87 9.58
N ASP A 238 -5.14 4.57 10.50
CA ASP A 238 -5.65 4.85 11.85
C ASP A 238 -6.34 3.62 12.49
N ASN A 239 -7.67 3.55 12.48
CA ASN A 239 -8.48 2.47 13.08
C ASN A 239 -8.81 1.30 12.11
N ILE A 240 -8.47 1.43 10.84
CA ILE A 240 -8.78 0.48 9.77
C ILE A 240 -7.53 -0.29 9.37
N LYS A 241 -7.69 -1.61 9.36
CA LYS A 241 -6.66 -2.56 8.96
C LYS A 241 -7.11 -3.29 7.71
N VAL A 242 -6.37 -3.10 6.63
CA VAL A 242 -6.52 -3.83 5.38
C VAL A 242 -5.57 -5.02 5.43
N GLU A 243 -6.14 -6.20 5.70
CA GLU A 243 -5.40 -7.44 5.99
C GLU A 243 -4.57 -7.93 4.82
N HIS A 244 -5.07 -7.73 3.59
CA HIS A 244 -4.37 -8.13 2.38
C HIS A 244 -4.47 -7.12 1.25
N LEU A 245 -3.46 -7.16 0.40
CA LEU A 245 -3.36 -6.41 -0.83
C LEU A 245 -3.05 -7.40 -1.93
N ILE A 246 -3.93 -7.51 -2.91
CA ILE A 246 -3.75 -8.42 -4.03
C ILE A 246 -3.91 -7.66 -5.34
N ARG A 247 -3.30 -8.18 -6.40
CA ARG A 247 -3.50 -7.67 -7.75
C ARG A 247 -4.45 -8.57 -8.51
N LEU A 248 -5.39 -7.97 -9.23
CA LEU A 248 -6.43 -8.70 -9.95
C LEU A 248 -5.82 -9.60 -11.04
N ASP A 249 -4.79 -9.13 -11.73
CA ASP A 249 -4.06 -9.82 -12.79
C ASP A 249 -3.11 -10.93 -12.29
N GLU A 250 -2.83 -10.99 -10.99
CA GLU A 250 -1.86 -11.93 -10.41
C GLU A 250 -2.48 -12.85 -9.32
N CYS A 251 -3.73 -13.27 -9.51
CA CYS A 251 -4.46 -14.18 -8.62
C CYS A 251 -3.97 -15.65 -8.74
N THR A 252 -2.73 -15.93 -8.33
CA THR A 252 -2.13 -17.28 -8.37
C THR A 252 -1.32 -17.58 -7.11
N LEU A 253 -1.20 -18.85 -6.72
CA LEU A 253 -0.38 -19.27 -5.56
C LEU A 253 1.13 -19.01 -5.73
N LYS A 254 1.58 -18.69 -6.94
CA LYS A 254 2.97 -18.25 -7.18
C LYS A 254 3.18 -16.81 -6.71
N ASN A 255 2.11 -16.02 -6.60
CA ASN A 255 2.17 -14.65 -6.12
C ASN A 255 2.07 -14.62 -4.58
N PRO A 256 3.11 -14.17 -3.85
CA PRO A 256 3.13 -14.27 -2.39
C PRO A 256 1.98 -13.56 -1.66
N PRO A 257 1.58 -12.30 -2.00
CA PRO A 257 0.38 -11.68 -1.44
C PRO A 257 -0.89 -12.52 -1.60
N PHE A 258 -1.17 -13.04 -2.79
CA PHE A 258 -2.35 -13.86 -3.04
C PHE A 258 -2.28 -15.19 -2.28
N LYS A 259 -1.11 -15.84 -2.24
CA LYS A 259 -0.90 -17.06 -1.46
C LYS A 259 -1.22 -16.85 0.02
N ARG A 260 -0.71 -15.76 0.64
CA ARG A 260 -1.00 -15.42 2.05
C ARG A 260 -2.49 -15.22 2.29
N PHE A 261 -3.16 -14.50 1.39
CA PHE A 261 -4.61 -14.31 1.47
C PHE A 261 -5.38 -15.65 1.46
N ILE A 262 -5.03 -16.57 0.55
CA ILE A 262 -5.64 -17.91 0.51
C ILE A 262 -5.35 -18.72 1.78
N GLU A 263 -4.14 -18.62 2.34
CA GLU A 263 -3.77 -19.28 3.60
C GLU A 263 -4.65 -18.78 4.75
N ASP A 264 -4.87 -17.47 4.85
CA ASP A 264 -5.69 -16.87 5.90
C ASP A 264 -7.18 -17.20 5.74
N MET A 265 -7.73 -17.16 4.51
CA MET A 265 -9.11 -17.61 4.24
C MET A 265 -9.34 -19.08 4.66
N ASN A 266 -8.39 -19.97 4.37
CA ASN A 266 -8.49 -21.37 4.80
C ASN A 266 -8.30 -21.53 6.32
N GLY A 267 -7.46 -20.69 6.93
CA GLY A 267 -7.20 -20.67 8.37
C GLY A 267 -8.42 -20.23 9.18
N GLU A 268 -9.08 -19.14 8.78
CA GLU A 268 -10.30 -18.64 9.43
C GLU A 268 -11.45 -19.64 9.36
N HIS A 269 -11.66 -20.28 8.21
CA HIS A 269 -12.71 -21.27 8.06
C HIS A 269 -12.58 -22.42 9.06
N LYS A 270 -11.35 -22.91 9.31
CA LYS A 270 -11.07 -23.95 10.30
C LYS A 270 -11.36 -23.53 11.75
N ARG A 271 -11.34 -22.23 12.05
CA ARG A 271 -11.65 -21.71 13.39
C ARG A 271 -13.15 -21.54 13.64
N TRP A 272 -13.96 -21.54 12.58
CA TRP A 272 -15.42 -21.39 12.66
C TRP A 272 -16.17 -22.73 12.58
N GLN A 273 -15.45 -23.82 12.29
CA GLN A 273 -15.93 -25.20 12.45
C GLN A 273 -15.66 -25.69 13.87
#